data_AF-A0A3C0ZGP8-F1
#
_entry.id   AF-A0A3C0ZGP8-F1
#
_cell.length_a   1.000
_cell.length_b   1.000
_cell.length_c   1.000
_cell.angle_alpha   90.00
_cell.angle_beta   90.00
_cell.angle_gamma   90.00
#
_symmetry.space_group_name_H-M   'P 1'
#
loop_
_entity.id
_entity.type
_entity.pdbx_description
1 polymer ?
#
loop_
_entity_poly.entity_id
_entity_poly.type
_entity_poly.pdbx_seq_one_letter_code
_entity_poly.pdbx_strand_id
1 'polypeptide(L)'
;GLSCSTTLKLTDAEKARLDPALQGLFEAGDTDSSRFDVSNRSDGSKEYGVIIRTANADEIRIAGVVVESVMGDVVTARVTLIELKKILALPSVRSIQNSAKNYPH
;
A
#
# COMPACT_ATOMS: atom_id res chain seq x y z
N GLY A 1 24.31 -12.64 10.18
CA GLY A 1 22.91 -12.96 9.85
C GLY A 1 22.60 -12.36 8.50
N LEU A 2 22.16 -13.17 7.54
CA LEU A 2 21.74 -12.70 6.22
C LEU A 2 20.43 -11.90 6.40
N SER A 3 20.55 -10.58 6.54
CA SER A 3 19.40 -9.70 6.40
C SER A 3 19.10 -9.61 4.91
N CYS A 4 18.24 -10.51 4.43
CA CYS A 4 17.63 -10.36 3.11
C CYS A 4 16.71 -9.14 3.17
N SER A 5 17.28 -7.96 2.91
CA SER A 5 16.50 -6.82 2.44
C SER A 5 15.94 -7.21 1.09
N THR A 6 14.77 -7.87 1.08
CA THR A 6 14.03 -8.13 -0.14
C THR A 6 13.56 -6.78 -0.66
N THR A 7 14.40 -6.11 -1.45
CA THR A 7 13.99 -4.95 -2.23
C THR A 7 12.89 -5.44 -3.17
N LEU A 8 11.65 -5.15 -2.81
CA LEU A 8 10.47 -5.49 -3.59
C LEU A 8 10.47 -4.58 -4.83
N LYS A 9 11.26 -4.94 -5.85
CA LYS A 9 11.30 -4.20 -7.11
C LYS A 9 9.90 -4.14 -7.72
N LEU A 10 9.53 -2.93 -8.13
CA LEU A 10 8.32 -2.61 -8.87
C LEU A 10 8.66 -2.44 -10.35
N THR A 11 7.76 -2.89 -11.22
CA THR A 11 7.75 -2.53 -12.65
C THR A 11 7.31 -1.09 -12.85
N ASP A 12 7.63 -0.48 -14.00
CA ASP A 12 7.21 0.89 -14.29
C ASP A 12 5.68 1.05 -14.29
N ALA A 13 4.96 0.01 -14.73
CA ALA A 13 3.50 -0.03 -14.71
C ALA A 13 2.94 -0.04 -13.27
N GLU A 14 3.56 -0.79 -12.35
CA GLU A 14 3.17 -0.80 -10.93
C GLU A 14 3.50 0.54 -10.27
N LYS A 15 4.69 1.10 -10.56
CA LYS A 15 5.09 2.43 -10.06
C LYS A 15 4.11 3.51 -10.48
N ALA A 16 3.66 3.51 -11.74
CA ALA A 16 2.71 4.49 -12.26
C ALA A 16 1.35 4.48 -11.54
N ARG A 17 1.00 3.39 -10.84
CA ARG A 17 -0.24 3.26 -10.05
C ARG A 17 -0.05 3.65 -8.57
N LEU A 18 1.17 3.83 -8.10
CA LEU A 18 1.49 4.28 -6.76
C LEU A 18 1.68 5.79 -6.71
N ASP A 19 1.31 6.39 -5.58
CA ASP A 19 1.76 7.75 -5.29
C ASP A 19 3.30 7.80 -5.05
N PRO A 20 3.93 8.99 -5.19
CA PRO A 20 5.38 9.12 -5.03
C PRO A 20 5.91 8.73 -3.65
N ALA A 21 5.10 8.86 -2.59
CA ALA A 21 5.52 8.52 -1.23
C ALA A 21 5.67 7.00 -1.08
N LEU A 22 4.68 6.25 -1.55
CA LEU A 22 4.68 4.79 -1.57
C LEU A 22 5.75 4.25 -2.53
N GLN A 23 5.99 4.89 -3.67
CA GLN A 23 7.14 4.53 -4.54
C GLN A 23 8.46 4.62 -3.77
N GLY A 24 8.69 5.73 -3.08
CA GLY A 24 9.89 5.93 -2.26
C GLY A 24 10.03 4.89 -1.13
N LEU A 25 8.91 4.42 -0.58
CA LEU A 25 8.92 3.36 0.44
C LEU A 25 9.43 2.02 -0.12
N PHE A 26 9.09 1.66 -1.36
CA PHE A 26 9.60 0.46 -2.03
C PHE A 26 11.07 0.56 -2.46
N GLU A 27 11.54 1.76 -2.78
CA GLU A 27 12.89 2.00 -3.32
C GLU A 27 13.95 2.22 -2.25
N ALA A 28 13.67 3.08 -1.28
CA ALA A 28 14.68 3.51 -0.30
C ALA A 28 14.74 2.58 0.92
N GLY A 29 13.65 1.86 1.24
CA GLY A 29 13.52 1.10 2.48
C GLY A 29 13.47 2.01 3.71
N ASP A 30 12.35 1.96 4.42
CA ASP A 30 12.07 2.76 5.64
C ASP A 30 12.38 4.26 5.49
N THR A 31 11.65 4.91 4.58
CA THR A 31 11.51 6.37 4.56
C THR A 31 10.83 6.85 5.83
N ASP A 32 11.27 8.02 6.32
CA ASP A 32 10.65 8.85 7.35
C ASP A 32 9.17 8.51 7.63
N SER A 33 8.95 7.61 8.59
CA SER A 33 7.63 7.06 8.92
C SER A 33 6.61 8.14 9.33
N SER A 34 7.07 9.34 9.69
CA SER A 34 6.21 10.49 9.98
C SER A 34 5.38 10.96 8.78
N ARG A 35 5.74 10.51 7.56
CA ARG A 35 5.01 10.83 6.32
C ARG A 35 3.86 9.87 6.03
N PHE A 36 3.72 8.79 6.81
CA PHE A 36 2.77 7.71 6.57
C PHE A 36 1.87 7.48 7.79
N ASP A 37 0.69 6.91 7.57
CA ASP A 37 -0.18 6.43 8.64
C ASP A 37 0.28 5.01 8.97
N VAL A 38 1.22 4.91 9.92
CA VAL A 38 1.87 3.64 10.25
C VAL A 38 1.35 3.09 11.58
N SER A 39 1.00 1.81 11.59
CA SER A 39 0.75 1.04 12.81
C SER A 39 1.60 -0.22 12.83
N ASN A 40 1.77 -0.82 14.01
CA ASN A 40 2.35 -2.16 14.12
C ASN A 40 1.22 -3.18 14.32
N ARG A 41 1.26 -4.29 13.58
CA ARG A 41 0.41 -5.45 13.83
C ARG A 41 0.86 -6.20 15.08
N SER A 42 -0.01 -7.10 15.54
CA SER A 42 0.26 -8.00 16.67
C SER A 42 1.45 -8.94 16.42
N ASP A 43 1.80 -9.20 15.16
CA ASP A 43 2.98 -9.99 14.75
C ASP A 43 4.27 -9.16 14.66
N GLY A 44 4.21 -7.85 14.94
CA GLY A 44 5.34 -6.93 14.86
C GLY A 44 5.61 -6.35 13.46
N SER A 45 4.81 -6.71 12.45
CA SER A 45 4.93 -6.12 11.10
C SER A 45 4.37 -4.70 11.06
N LYS A 46 4.99 -3.83 10.25
CA LYS A 46 4.46 -2.48 9.98
C LYS A 46 3.33 -2.54 8.95
N GLU A 47 2.24 -1.87 9.24
CA GLU A 47 1.14 -1.58 8.32
C GLU A 47 1.09 -0.11 7.97
N TYR A 48 0.68 0.17 6.74
CA TYR A 48 0.51 1.50 6.18
C TYR A 48 -0.95 1.68 5.81
N GLY A 49 -1.54 2.79 6.26
CA GLY A 49 -2.84 3.25 5.80
C GLY A 49 -2.78 3.67 4.34
N VAL A 50 -3.67 3.12 3.53
CA VAL A 50 -3.74 3.40 2.09
C VAL A 50 -5.18 3.62 1.62
N ILE A 51 -5.31 4.43 0.58
CA ILE A 51 -6.51 4.65 -0.20
C ILE A 51 -6.30 3.97 -1.55
N ILE A 52 -7.13 2.97 -1.85
CA ILE A 52 -7.05 2.14 -3.06
C ILE A 52 -8.24 2.49 -3.95
N ARG A 53 -7.99 2.85 -5.20
CA ARG A 53 -9.03 2.99 -6.23
C ARG A 53 -9.14 1.68 -7.00
N THR A 54 -10.25 1.00 -6.88
CA THR A 54 -10.50 -0.30 -7.52
C THR A 54 -11.93 -0.43 -8.01
N ALA A 55 -12.11 -1.14 -9.13
CA ALA A 55 -13.45 -1.54 -9.59
C ALA A 55 -14.03 -2.73 -8.81
N ASN A 56 -13.20 -3.44 -8.02
CA ASN A 56 -13.59 -4.63 -7.29
C ASN A 56 -12.92 -4.68 -5.90
N ALA A 57 -13.66 -4.29 -4.86
CA ALA A 57 -13.17 -4.31 -3.48
C ALA A 57 -13.01 -5.74 -2.94
N ASP A 58 -13.73 -6.73 -3.48
CA ASP A 58 -13.66 -8.10 -3.00
C ASP A 58 -12.34 -8.78 -3.38
N GLU A 59 -11.72 -8.41 -4.50
CA GLU A 59 -10.36 -8.86 -4.85
C GLU A 59 -9.33 -8.44 -3.79
N ILE A 60 -9.49 -7.26 -3.18
CA ILE A 60 -8.62 -6.78 -2.11
C ILE A 60 -8.77 -7.68 -0.86
N ARG A 61 -10.01 -8.03 -0.49
CA ARG A 61 -10.28 -8.93 0.64
C ARG A 61 -9.73 -10.34 0.38
N ILE A 62 -9.94 -10.87 -0.82
CA ILE A 62 -9.44 -12.20 -1.23
C ILE A 62 -7.91 -12.24 -1.21
N ALA A 63 -7.24 -11.11 -1.51
CA ALA A 63 -5.79 -10.97 -1.38
C ALA A 63 -5.28 -10.99 0.08
N GLY A 64 -6.18 -11.10 1.07
CA GLY A 64 -5.87 -11.18 2.49
C GLY A 64 -5.71 -9.82 3.17
N VAL A 65 -6.12 -8.73 2.51
CA VAL A 65 -6.02 -7.38 3.06
C VAL A 65 -7.24 -7.04 3.90
N VAL A 66 -6.99 -6.46 5.08
CA VAL A 66 -8.05 -5.92 5.94
C VAL A 66 -8.54 -4.61 5.35
N VAL A 67 -9.75 -4.66 4.78
CA VAL A 67 -10.47 -3.48 4.28
C VAL A 67 -11.18 -2.79 5.46
N GLU A 68 -10.87 -1.51 5.67
CA GLU A 68 -11.50 -0.70 6.72
C GLU A 68 -12.83 -0.11 6.25
N SER A 69 -12.87 0.42 5.02
CA SER A 69 -14.09 0.99 4.45
C SER A 69 -14.13 0.88 2.93
N VAL A 70 -15.35 0.93 2.37
CA VAL A 70 -15.59 0.95 0.92
C VAL A 70 -16.62 2.04 0.62
N MET A 71 -16.29 2.96 -0.27
CA MET A 71 -17.16 4.03 -0.76
C MET A 71 -17.05 4.11 -2.28
N GLY A 72 -18.00 3.47 -2.98
CA GLY A 72 -17.96 3.37 -4.44
C GLY A 72 -16.72 2.58 -4.90
N ASP A 73 -15.87 3.21 -5.71
CA ASP A 73 -14.63 2.65 -6.23
C ASP A 73 -13.41 2.92 -5.31
N VAL A 74 -13.63 3.48 -4.13
CA VAL A 74 -12.59 3.84 -3.16
C VAL A 74 -12.65 2.89 -1.98
N VAL A 75 -11.50 2.30 -1.65
CA VAL A 75 -11.29 1.39 -0.52
C VAL A 75 -10.23 1.99 0.39
N THR A 76 -10.50 2.06 1.69
CA THR A 76 -9.45 2.33 2.68
C THR A 76 -9.02 1.02 3.33
N ALA A 77 -7.72 0.82 3.50
CA ALA A 77 -7.17 -0.40 4.06
C ALA A 77 -5.85 -0.13 4.78
N ARG A 78 -5.49 -1.05 5.67
CA ARG A 78 -4.14 -1.15 6.24
C ARG A 78 -3.41 -2.31 5.59
N VAL A 79 -2.21 -2.04 5.08
CA VAL A 79 -1.42 -3.03 4.33
C VAL A 79 0.03 -3.04 4.78
N THR A 80 0.62 -4.21 4.87
CA THR A 80 2.08 -4.37 4.85
C THR A 80 2.62 -4.08 3.46
N LEU A 81 3.93 -3.88 3.34
CA LEU A 81 4.58 -3.78 2.03
C LEU A 81 4.38 -5.01 1.13
N ILE A 82 4.30 -6.19 1.73
CA ILE A 82 4.05 -7.44 1.00
C ILE A 82 2.63 -7.46 0.44
N GLU A 83 1.65 -7.08 1.26
CA GLU A 83 0.25 -6.95 0.82
C GLU A 83 0.08 -5.86 -0.22
N LEU A 84 0.71 -4.71 -0.03
CA LEU A 84 0.72 -3.60 -0.98
C LEU A 84 1.21 -4.06 -2.36
N LYS A 85 2.27 -4.89 -2.41
CA LYS A 85 2.73 -5.48 -3.65
C LYS A 85 1.72 -6.45 -4.27
N LYS A 86 1.05 -7.28 -3.46
CA LYS A 86 0.02 -8.21 -3.95
C LYS A 86 -1.16 -7.46 -4.57
N ILE A 87 -1.64 -6.39 -3.93
CA ILE A 87 -2.76 -5.62 -4.45
C ILE A 87 -2.40 -4.82 -5.70
N LEU A 88 -1.15 -4.38 -5.85
CA LEU A 88 -0.67 -3.72 -7.08
C LEU A 88 -0.75 -4.63 -8.32
N ALA A 89 -0.60 -5.94 -8.12
CA ALA A 89 -0.70 -6.93 -9.18
C ALA A 89 -2.15 -7.21 -9.61
N LEU A 90 -3.16 -6.72 -8.87
CA LEU A 90 -4.56 -6.94 -9.20
C LEU A 90 -4.98 -6.05 -10.38
N PRO A 91 -5.62 -6.61 -11.42
CA PRO A 91 -6.01 -5.86 -12.61
C PRO A 91 -7.12 -4.84 -12.34
N SER A 92 -7.93 -5.05 -11.30
CA SER A 92 -9.00 -4.13 -10.89
C SER A 92 -8.49 -2.86 -10.20
N VAL A 93 -7.24 -2.87 -9.71
CA VAL A 93 -6.61 -1.74 -9.01
C VAL A 93 -6.09 -0.71 -10.00
N ARG A 94 -6.63 0.50 -9.91
CA ARG A 94 -6.27 1.65 -10.75
C ARG A 94 -5.17 2.49 -10.13
N SER A 95 -5.25 2.76 -8.82
CA SER A 95 -4.22 3.50 -8.11
C SER A 95 -4.26 3.23 -6.61
N ILE A 96 -3.14 3.51 -5.93
CA ILE A 96 -3.00 3.41 -4.48
C ILE A 96 -2.26 4.65 -3.97
N GLN A 97 -2.81 5.26 -2.93
CA GLN A 97 -2.34 6.51 -2.34
C GLN A 97 -2.13 6.33 -0.83
N ASN A 98 -1.16 7.03 -0.27
CA ASN A 98 -0.91 7.14 1.15
C ASN A 98 -2.06 7.89 1.84
N SER A 99 -2.59 7.36 2.94
CA SER A 99 -3.69 8.00 3.67
C SER A 99 -3.26 9.21 4.52
N ALA A 100 -1.97 9.31 4.90
CA ALA A 100 -1.51 10.32 5.86
C ALA A 100 -1.44 11.76 5.35
N LYS A 101 -1.58 12.00 4.04
CA LYS A 101 -1.55 13.35 3.47
C LYS A 101 -2.59 13.54 2.38
N ASN A 102 -3.82 13.79 2.79
CA ASN A 102 -4.77 14.62 2.04
C ASN A 102 -4.81 16.03 2.67
N TYR A 103 -3.72 16.80 2.57
CA TYR A 103 -3.83 18.25 2.72
C TYR A 103 -4.06 18.83 1.32
N PRO A 104 -5.13 19.59 1.08
CA PRO A 104 -5.31 20.31 -0.17
C PRO A 104 -4.15 21.30 -0.35
N HIS A 105 -3.60 21.35 -1.56
CA HIS A 105 -2.87 22.52 -2.06
C HIS A 105 -3.87 23.46 -2.73
#